data_AF-A0AAN8FUM2-F1
#
_entry.id   AF-A0AAN8FUM2-F1
#
_cell.length_a   1.000
_cell.length_b   1.000
_cell.length_c   1.000
_cell.angle_alpha   90.00
_cell.angle_beta   90.00
_cell.angle_gamma   90.00
#
_symmetry.space_group_name_H-M   'P 1'
#
loop_
_entity.id
_entity.type
_entity.pdbx_description
1 polymer ?
#
loop_
_entity_poly.entity_id
_entity_poly.type
_entity_poly.pdbx_seq_one_letter_code
_entity_poly.pdbx_strand_id
1 'polypeptide(L)' 'TQTDRPLLCSVCKEGTMKFWDITTSRRFKLVEELPKAHSESIYSVCSNKYMVFTASSDQTIGFWKLSVHD' A
#
# COMPACT_ATOMS: atom_id res chain seq x y z
N THR A 1 -0.92 25.27 -0.29
CA THR A 1 0.20 24.36 0.02
C THR A 1 -0.36 22.95 0.09
N GLN A 2 -0.14 22.15 -0.95
CA GLN A 2 -0.64 20.77 -0.99
C GLN A 2 0.14 20.00 0.09
N THR A 3 -0.51 19.70 1.21
CA THR A 3 0.10 18.89 2.26
C THR A 3 0.10 17.45 1.77
N ASP A 4 1.29 16.88 1.54
CA ASP A 4 1.45 15.45 1.33
C ASP A 4 0.65 14.69 2.40
N ARG A 5 -0.29 13.86 1.98
CA ARG A 5 -1.11 13.07 2.90
C ARG A 5 -0.38 11.76 3.16
N PRO A 6 0.24 11.55 4.34
CA PRO A 6 0.89 10.28 4.62
C PRO A 6 -0.14 9.16 4.61
N LEU A 7 0.16 8.10 3.88
CA LEU A 7 -0.61 6.87 3.84
C LEU A 7 0.17 5.75 4.52
N LEU A 8 -0.54 4.93 5.29
CA LEU A 8 -0.04 3.63 5.74
C LEU A 8 -0.38 2.58 4.69
N CYS A 9 0.61 1.77 4.30
CA CYS A 9 0.39 0.58 3.48
C CYS A 9 0.47 -0.67 4.36
N SER A 10 -0.51 -1.57 4.22
CA SER A 10 -0.52 -2.88 4.87
C SER A 10 -0.73 -3.98 3.84
N VAL A 11 -0.15 -5.16 4.09
CA VAL A 11 -0.21 -6.31 3.18
C VAL A 11 -0.60 -7.59 3.95
N CYS A 12 -1.10 -8.64 3.28
CA CYS A 12 -1.49 -9.86 3.97
C CYS A 12 -1.25 -11.17 3.18
N LYS A 13 -1.61 -12.29 3.82
CA LYS A 13 -1.41 -13.68 3.33
C LYS A 13 -2.17 -13.98 2.03
N GLU A 14 -3.24 -13.26 1.72
CA GLU A 14 -4.08 -13.52 0.55
C GLU A 14 -3.70 -12.64 -0.67
N GLY A 15 -2.50 -12.07 -0.69
CA GLY A 15 -2.07 -11.22 -1.82
C GLY A 15 -2.73 -9.85 -1.86
N THR A 16 -3.39 -9.44 -0.78
CA THR A 16 -4.08 -8.15 -0.66
C THR A 16 -3.15 -7.07 -0.14
N MET A 17 -3.22 -5.89 -0.77
CA MET A 17 -2.66 -4.65 -0.24
C MET A 17 -3.78 -3.67 0.13
N LYS A 18 -3.59 -2.91 1.20
CA LYS A 18 -4.53 -1.85 1.63
C LYS A 18 -3.76 -0.57 1.95
N PHE A 19 -4.37 0.56 1.60
CA PHE A 19 -3.86 1.90 1.88
C PHE A 19 -4.80 2.62 2.83
N TRP A 20 -4.24 3.22 3.87
CA TRP A 20 -4.99 3.88 4.92
C TRP A 20 -4.53 5.32 5.10
N ASP A 21 -5.48 6.24 5.15
CA ASP A 21 -5.25 7.59 5.62
C ASP A 21 -5.13 7.58 7.14
N ILE A 22 -3.98 8.04 7.62
CA ILE A 22 -3.62 8.09 9.04
C ILE A 22 -3.62 9.51 9.61
N THR A 23 -4.00 10.51 8.81
CA THR A 23 -4.02 11.93 9.22
C THR A 23 -5.16 12.27 10.18
N THR A 24 -6.20 11.43 10.24
CA THR A 24 -7.38 11.70 11.07
C THR A 24 -7.16 11.21 12.51
N SER A 25 -7.38 12.07 13.50
CA SER A 25 -7.03 11.83 14.92
C SER A 25 -7.80 10.70 15.62
N ARG A 26 -8.87 10.16 15.02
CA ARG A 26 -9.75 9.19 15.68
C ARG A 26 -9.63 7.77 15.13
N ARG A 27 -9.42 7.58 13.82
CA ARG A 27 -9.32 6.26 13.18
C ARG A 27 -8.57 6.37 11.85
N PHE A 28 -7.84 5.32 11.52
CA PHE A 28 -7.33 5.13 10.16
C PHE A 28 -8.49 4.86 9.22
N LYS A 29 -8.53 5.58 8.09
CA LYS A 29 -9.57 5.42 7.08
C LYS A 29 -9.01 4.64 5.91
N LEU A 30 -9.65 3.53 5.53
CA LEU A 30 -9.29 2.82 4.30
C LEU A 30 -9.52 3.75 3.10
N VAL A 31 -8.48 3.96 2.30
CA VAL A 31 -8.50 4.75 1.08
C VAL A 31 -8.67 3.83 -0.13
N GLU A 32 -7.91 2.74 -0.16
CA GLU A 32 -7.88 1.82 -1.28
C GLU A 32 -7.54 0.39 -0.83
N GLU A 33 -8.09 -0.60 -1.51
CA GLU A 33 -7.81 -2.01 -1.32
C GLU A 33 -7.58 -2.69 -2.67
N LEU A 34 -6.45 -3.38 -2.80
CA LEU A 34 -6.03 -4.15 -3.95
C LEU A 34 -6.04 -5.64 -3.57
N PRO A 35 -7.16 -6.35 -3.72
CA PRO A 35 -7.31 -7.73 -3.25
C PRO A 35 -6.55 -8.78 -4.07
N LYS A 36 -5.92 -8.37 -5.18
CA LYS A 36 -5.11 -9.21 -6.07
C LYS A 36 -3.85 -8.48 -6.49
N ALA A 37 -3.21 -7.81 -5.52
CA ALA A 37 -1.92 -7.20 -5.78
C ALA A 37 -0.86 -8.26 -6.11
N HIS A 38 -1.00 -9.43 -5.50
CA HIS A 38 -0.22 -10.64 -5.76
C HIS A 38 -1.15 -11.86 -5.81
N SER A 39 -0.70 -12.96 -6.44
CA SER A 39 -1.49 -14.21 -6.49
C SER A 39 -1.29 -15.10 -5.26
N GLU A 40 -0.29 -14.78 -4.44
CA GLU A 40 0.02 -15.47 -3.18
C GLU A 40 0.38 -14.46 -2.06
N SER A 41 0.81 -14.96 -0.91
CA SER A 41 1.12 -14.17 0.29
C SER A 41 2.20 -13.12 0.07
N ILE A 42 1.97 -11.91 0.57
CA ILE A 42 2.97 -10.84 0.62
C ILE A 42 3.62 -10.86 2.01
N TYR A 43 4.94 -10.99 2.05
CA TYR A 43 5.71 -11.07 3.30
C TYR A 43 6.46 -9.81 3.66
N SER A 44 6.76 -8.97 2.67
CA SER A 44 7.53 -7.76 2.90
C SER A 44 6.96 -6.60 2.09
N VAL A 45 7.00 -5.43 2.69
CA VAL A 45 6.64 -4.16 2.07
C VAL A 45 7.65 -3.10 2.49
N CYS A 46 8.11 -2.30 1.54
CA CYS A 46 8.88 -1.09 1.81
C CYS A 46 8.42 0.02 0.87
N SER A 47 8.80 1.26 1.16
CA SER A 47 8.42 2.41 0.35
C SER A 47 9.53 3.44 0.26
N ASN A 48 9.45 4.27 -0.76
CA ASN A 48 10.16 5.54 -0.85
C ASN A 48 9.14 6.65 -1.16
N LYS A 49 9.63 7.85 -1.51
CA LYS A 49 8.78 9.01 -1.81
C LYS A 49 7.77 8.77 -2.96
N TYR A 50 8.07 7.88 -3.89
CA TYR A 50 7.33 7.73 -5.15
C TYR A 50 6.62 6.39 -5.28
N MET A 51 7.08 5.36 -4.57
CA MET A 51 6.68 3.99 -4.82
C MET A 51 6.58 3.17 -3.53
N VAL A 52 5.73 2.15 -3.61
CA VAL A 52 5.71 1.00 -2.70
C VAL A 52 6.24 -0.21 -3.44
N PHE A 53 7.01 -1.04 -2.73
CA PHE A 53 7.53 -2.31 -3.22
C PHE A 53 7.02 -3.44 -2.33
N THR A 54 6.61 -4.55 -2.94
CA THR A 54 6.12 -5.74 -2.24
C THR A 54 6.86 -6.98 -2.69
N ALA A 55 7.16 -7.90 -1.76
CA ALA A 55 7.75 -9.20 -2.05
C ALA A 55 6.80 -10.33 -1.64
N SER A 56 6.55 -11.26 -2.56
CA SER A 56 5.50 -12.28 -2.46
C SER A 56 6.02 -13.70 -2.67
N SER A 57 5.30 -14.69 -2.14
CA SER A 57 5.52 -16.12 -2.43
C SER A 57 5.35 -16.48 -3.91
N ASP A 58 4.61 -15.66 -4.67
CA ASP A 58 4.39 -15.86 -6.11
C ASP A 58 5.64 -15.63 -6.98
N GLN A 59 6.80 -15.47 -6.35
CA GLN A 59 8.11 -15.29 -6.96
C GLN A 59 8.28 -13.95 -7.69
N THR A 60 7.45 -12.95 -7.37
CA THR A 60 7.54 -11.61 -7.98
C THR A 60 7.74 -10.49 -6.95
N ILE A 61 8.26 -9.37 -7.45
CA ILE A 61 8.28 -8.09 -6.76
C ILE A 61 7.26 -7.16 -7.41
N GLY A 62 6.32 -6.64 -6.60
CA GLY A 62 5.35 -5.65 -7.05
C GLY A 62 5.92 -4.22 -6.96
N PHE A 63 5.61 -3.41 -7.97
CA PHE A 63 6.04 -2.01 -8.07
C PHE A 63 4.82 -1.11 -8.22
N TRP A 64 4.52 -0.32 -7.18
CA TRP A 64 3.27 0.44 -7.10
C TRP A 64 3.58 1.94 -7.02
N LYS A 65 3.16 2.71 -8.02
CA LYS A 65 3.31 4.17 -8.00
C LYS A 65 2.27 4.78 -7.06
N LEU A 66 2.70 5.71 -6.22
CA LEU A 66 1.80 6.54 -5.44
C LEU A 66 1.32 7.69 -6.32
N SER A 67 0.15 7.52 -6.94
CA SER A 67 -0.50 8.59 -7.69
C SER A 67 -1.37 9.41 -6.73
N VAL A 68 -0.91 10.62 -6.41
CA VAL A 68 -1.79 11.63 -5.83
C VAL A 68 -2.67 12.12 -6.97
N HIS A 69 -3.96 11.81 -6.93
CA HIS A 69 -4.93 12.48 -7.81
C HIS A 69 -5.07 13.92 -7.29
N ASP A 70 -4.82 14.89 -8.16
CA ASP A 70 -5.14 16.31 -7.92
C ASP A 70 -6.65 16.54 -7.78
#